data_AF-A0A965MKS4-F1
#
_entry.id   AF-A0A965MKS4-F1
#
_cell.length_a   1.000
_cell.length_b   1.000
_cell.length_c   1.000
_cell.angle_alpha   90.00
_cell.angle_beta   90.00
_cell.angle_gamma   90.00
#
_symmetry.space_group_name_H-M   'P 1'
#
loop_
_entity.id
_entity.type
_entity.pdbx_description
1 polymer ?
#
loop_
_entity_poly.entity_id
_entity_poly.type
_entity_poly.pdbx_seq_one_letter_code
_entity_poly.pdbx_strand_id
1 'polypeptide(L)' 'EGYGQAVHLPTGFSEVDRALLTDPQTSGGLLVSCSPQEVPRVHEVFARHGFSSARVGELAIGPAELFVH' A
#
# COMPACT_ATOMS: atom_id res chain seq x y z
N GLU A 1 -9.96 -18.85 -2.53
CA GLU A 1 -10.32 -17.67 -3.33
C GLU A 1 -9.59 -16.46 -2.75
N GLY A 2 -8.98 -15.60 -3.57
CA GLY A 2 -8.14 -14.48 -3.12
C GLY A 2 -8.84 -13.12 -3.23
N TYR A 3 -8.16 -12.04 -2.86
CA TYR A 3 -8.69 -10.67 -2.86
C TYR A 3 -8.91 -10.04 -4.26
N GLY A 4 -8.71 -10.80 -5.35
CA GLY A 4 -8.67 -10.24 -6.71
C GLY A 4 -9.93 -9.50 -7.16
N GLN A 5 -11.10 -9.85 -6.60
CA GLN A 5 -12.36 -9.14 -6.92
C GLN A 5 -12.47 -7.75 -6.28
N ALA A 6 -11.64 -7.45 -5.27
CA ALA A 6 -11.61 -6.18 -4.56
C ALA A 6 -10.47 -5.27 -5.04
N VAL A 7 -9.80 -5.61 -6.15
CA VAL A 7 -8.68 -4.84 -6.71
C VAL A 7 -9.09 -4.23 -8.04
N HIS A 8 -9.02 -2.90 -8.12
CA HIS A 8 -9.38 -2.11 -9.29
C HIS A 8 -8.11 -1.49 -9.90
N LEU A 9 -7.77 -1.92 -11.11
CA LEU A 9 -6.67 -1.39 -11.91
C LEU A 9 -7.24 -0.48 -13.03
N PRO A 10 -6.52 0.58 -13.43
CA PRO A 10 -7.02 1.49 -14.45
C PRO A 10 -7.06 0.83 -15.83
N THR A 11 -7.91 1.34 -16.73
CA THR A 11 -8.00 0.85 -18.11
C THR A 11 -6.67 1.03 -18.82
N GLY A 12 -6.14 -0.05 -19.41
CA GLY A 12 -4.84 -0.02 -20.07
C GLY A 12 -3.63 -0.07 -19.12
N PHE A 13 -3.83 -0.45 -17.85
CA PHE A 13 -2.74 -0.61 -16.90
C PHE A 13 -1.69 -1.60 -17.42
N SER A 14 -0.44 -1.12 -17.44
CA SER A 14 0.72 -1.83 -17.97
C SER A 14 0.80 -3.25 -17.42
N GLU A 15 1.10 -4.22 -18.30
CA GLU A 15 1.32 -5.59 -17.87
C GLU A 15 2.51 -5.72 -16.94
N VAL A 16 3.54 -4.90 -17.17
CA VAL A 16 4.75 -4.86 -16.34
C VAL A 16 4.41 -4.31 -14.95
N ASP A 17 3.64 -3.23 -14.85
CA ASP A 17 3.28 -2.65 -13.54
C ASP A 17 2.35 -3.58 -12.77
N ARG A 18 1.42 -4.26 -13.46
CA ARG A 18 0.60 -5.32 -12.85
C ARG A 18 1.44 -6.47 -12.34
N ALA A 19 2.42 -6.94 -13.13
CA ALA A 19 3.32 -8.00 -12.71
C ALA A 19 4.13 -7.58 -11.48
N LEU A 20 4.64 -6.35 -11.44
CA LEU A 20 5.38 -5.80 -10.30
C LEU A 20 4.51 -5.70 -9.03
N LEU A 21 3.27 -5.21 -9.15
CA LEU A 21 2.35 -5.07 -8.01
C LEU A 21 1.83 -6.41 -7.46
N THR A 22 1.84 -7.46 -8.29
CA THR A 22 1.32 -8.79 -7.92
C THR A 22 2.42 -9.82 -7.67
N ASP A 23 3.68 -9.40 -7.69
CA ASP A 23 4.82 -10.28 -7.45
C ASP A 23 4.78 -10.86 -6.01
N PRO A 24 4.88 -12.20 -5.85
CA PRO A 24 4.84 -12.83 -4.55
C PRO A 24 5.96 -12.32 -3.63
N GLN A 25 5.59 -11.61 -2.57
CA GLN A 25 6.56 -11.15 -1.58
C GLN A 25 6.89 -12.27 -0.58
N THR A 26 8.16 -12.45 -0.27
CA THR A 26 8.63 -13.29 0.85
C THR A 26 9.17 -12.39 1.94
N SER A 27 8.62 -12.50 3.15
CA SER A 27 9.00 -11.62 4.29
C SER A 27 8.90 -10.13 3.94
N GLY A 28 7.79 -9.73 3.30
CA GLY A 28 7.56 -8.35 2.88
C GLY A 28 7.57 -7.34 4.03
N GLY A 29 7.63 -6.05 3.67
CA GLY A 29 7.60 -4.94 4.62
C GLY A 29 6.28 -4.76 5.34
N LEU A 30 6.23 -3.77 6.23
CA LEU A 30 5.01 -3.38 6.95
C LEU A 30 4.20 -2.36 6.12
N LEU A 31 2.88 -2.53 6.08
CA LEU A 31 1.94 -1.53 5.61
C LEU A 31 1.13 -1.01 6.80
N VAL A 32 1.21 0.30 7.06
CA VAL A 32 0.60 0.94 8.23
C VAL A 32 -0.24 2.12 7.77
N SER A 33 -1.48 2.19 8.26
CA SER A 33 -2.35 3.36 8.13
C SER A 33 -2.42 4.13 9.45
N CYS A 34 -2.38 5.46 9.39
CA CYS A 34 -2.57 6.34 10.54
C CYS A 34 -3.37 7.58 10.13
N SER A 35 -3.88 8.33 11.11
CA SER A 35 -4.51 9.62 10.81
C SER A 35 -3.47 10.61 10.29
N PRO A 36 -3.85 11.63 9.50
CA PRO A 36 -2.90 12.57 8.91
C PRO A 36 -2.00 13.27 9.94
N GLN A 37 -2.50 13.50 11.16
CA GLN A 37 -1.77 14.17 12.23
C GLN A 37 -0.68 13.28 12.85
N GLU A 38 -0.80 11.96 12.73
CA GLU A 38 0.13 10.99 13.31
C GLU A 38 1.30 10.64 12.37
N VAL A 39 1.25 11.08 11.11
CA VAL A 39 2.29 10.81 10.11
C VAL A 39 3.71 11.14 10.64
N PRO A 40 3.99 12.31 11.26
CA PRO A 40 5.31 12.61 11.78
C PRO A 40 5.77 11.63 12.86
N ARG A 41 4.86 11.22 13.76
CA ARG A 41 5.14 10.27 14.83
C ARG A 41 5.45 8.89 14.28
N VAL A 42 4.71 8.43 13.26
CA VAL A 42 4.95 7.14 12.60
C VAL A 42 6.31 7.13 11.92
N HIS A 43 6.67 8.19 11.19
CA HIS A 43 8.00 8.33 10.60
C HIS A 43 9.12 8.32 11.67
N GLU A 44 8.92 8.98 12.81
CA GLU A 44 9.88 8.96 13.92
C GLU A 44 10.06 7.55 14.48
N VAL A 45 8.97 6.79 14.69
CA VAL A 45 9.04 5.39 15.13
C VAL A 45 9.87 4.57 14.15
N PHE A 46 9.58 4.66 12.85
CA PHE A 46 10.34 3.92 11.83
C PHE A 46 11.81 4.31 11.81
N ALA A 47 12.13 5.61 11.83
CA ALA A 47 13.50 6.09 11.86
C ALA A 47 14.28 5.59 13.08
N ARG A 48 13.68 5.60 14.28
CA ARG A 48 14.30 5.10 15.52
C ARG A 48 14.65 3.61 15.45
N HIS A 49 13.92 2.84 14.66
CA HIS A 49 14.18 1.42 14.43
C HIS A 49 14.98 1.14 13.14
N GLY A 50 15.46 2.18 12.45
CA GLY A 50 16.26 2.04 11.23
C GLY A 50 15.46 1.65 9.98
N PHE A 51 14.14 1.85 9.98
CA PHE A 51 13.29 1.59 8.82
C PHE A 51 13.09 2.84 7.96
N SER A 52 13.30 2.71 6.65
CA SER A 52 12.80 3.67 5.68
C SER A 52 11.30 3.46 5.46
N SER A 53 10.58 4.54 5.15
CA SER A 53 9.15 4.49 4.89
C SER A 53 8.78 5.42 3.75
N ALA A 54 7.73 5.05 3.02
CA ALA A 54 7.16 5.85 1.95
C ALA A 54 5.64 5.87 2.09
N ARG A 55 5.01 7.00 1.79
CA ARG A 55 3.56 7.07 1.64
C ARG A 55 3.19 6.54 0.26
N VAL A 56 2.46 5.44 0.23
CA VAL A 56 2.06 4.73 -1.01
C VAL A 56 0.57 4.86 -1.33
N GLY A 57 -0.20 5.55 -0.50
CA GLY A 57 -1.63 5.75 -0.73
C GLY A 57 -2.35 6.44 0.43
N GLU A 58 -3.66 6.27 0.46
CA GLU A 58 -4.56 6.78 1.50
C GLU A 58 -5.79 5.87 1.65
N LEU A 59 -6.44 5.97 2.80
CA LEU A 59 -7.71 5.29 3.05
C LEU A 59 -8.87 6.21 2.68
N ALA A 60 -9.83 5.66 1.93
CA ALA A 60 -11.10 6.31 1.63
C ALA A 60 -12.25 5.61 2.38
N ILE A 61 -13.34 6.33 2.61
CA ILE A 61 -14.57 5.72 3.13
C ILE A 61 -15.17 4.84 2.04
N GLY A 62 -15.44 3.58 2.36
CA GLY A 62 -16.07 2.65 1.44
C GLY A 62 -15.87 1.19 1.84
N PRO A 63 -16.24 0.25 0.95
CA PRO A 63 -15.89 -1.16 1.07
C PRO A 63 -14.37 -1.37 1.14
N ALA A 64 -13.96 -2.55 1.61
CA ALA A 64 -12.55 -2.93 1.67
C ALA A 64 -12.02 -3.30 0.27
N GLU A 65 -11.66 -2.27 -0.50
CA GLU A 65 -11.22 -2.35 -1.89
C GLU A 65 -9.89 -1.59 -2.11
N LEU A 66 -9.08 -2.05 -3.06
CA LEU A 66 -7.83 -1.40 -3.48
C LEU A 66 -8.02 -0.78 -4.87
N PHE A 67 -7.76 0.52 -4.96
CA PHE A 67 -7.73 1.26 -6.23
C PHE A 67 -6.30 1.67 -6.54
N VAL A 68 -5.83 1.32 -7.73
CA VAL A 68 -4.54 1.79 -8.27
C VAL A 68 -4.86 2.88 -9.28
N HIS A 69 -4.14 4.01 -9.20
CA HIS A 69 -4.31 5.17 -10.06
C HIS A 69 -3.09 5.40 -10.94
#